data_AF-A0A9D8FD03-F1
#
_entry.id   AF-A0A9D8FD03-F1
#
_cell.length_a   1.000
_cell.length_b   1.000
_cell.length_c   1.000
_cell.angle_alpha   90.00
_cell.angle_beta   90.00
_cell.angle_gamma   90.00
#
_symmetry.space_group_name_H-M   'P 1'
#
loop_
_entity.id
_entity.type
_entity.pdbx_description
1 polymer ?
#
loop_
_entity_poly.entity_id
_entity_poly.type
_entity_poly.pdbx_seq_one_letter_code
_entity_poly.pdbx_strand_id
1 'polypeptide(L)'
;MSDLTKDELQKRMQELEEENKRLRNPSINNITVTEVDYKGHPTLRFEGKFMSFGLGIAKLARIKSVWPEIENFLEKHTEVASKYLVVDDDKI
;
A
#
# COMPACT_ATOMS: atom_id res chain seq x y z
N MET A 1 -11.77 41.95 -4.44
CA MET A 1 -11.34 40.67 -5.04
C MET A 1 -10.10 41.02 -5.83
N SER A 2 -8.93 40.91 -5.20
CA SER A 2 -7.67 41.31 -5.84
C SER A 2 -7.40 40.38 -7.00
N ASP A 3 -7.28 40.94 -8.20
CA ASP A 3 -6.86 40.21 -9.39
C ASP A 3 -5.47 39.64 -9.11
N LEU A 4 -5.40 38.33 -8.83
CA LEU A 4 -4.12 37.63 -8.70
C LEU A 4 -3.35 37.86 -10.00
N THR A 5 -2.12 38.35 -9.87
CA THR A 5 -1.30 38.63 -11.03
C THR A 5 -0.99 37.32 -11.76
N LYS A 6 -0.81 37.41 -13.08
CA LYS A 6 -0.56 36.23 -13.95
C LYS A 6 0.62 35.38 -13.44
N ASP A 7 1.59 36.03 -12.81
CA ASP A 7 2.78 35.39 -12.25
C ASP A 7 2.49 34.62 -10.95
N GLU A 8 1.60 35.13 -10.09
CA GLU A 8 1.15 34.44 -8.88
C GLU A 8 0.32 33.19 -9.22
N LEU A 9 -0.54 33.29 -10.24
CA LEU A 9 -1.31 32.16 -10.75
C LEU A 9 -0.40 31.08 -11.35
N GLN A 10 0.64 31.49 -12.07
CA GLN A 10 1.60 30.56 -12.68
C GLN A 10 2.43 29.83 -11.62
N LYS A 11 2.88 30.54 -10.58
CA LYS A 11 3.59 29.92 -9.45
C LYS A 11 2.68 28.94 -8.69
N ARG A 12 1.42 29.32 -8.47
CA ARG A 12 0.45 28.45 -7.81
C ARG A 12 0.10 27.22 -8.63
N MET A 13 0.04 27.35 -9.96
CA MET A 13 -0.12 26.20 -10.87
C MET A 13 1.06 25.24 -10.78
N GLN A 14 2.30 25.74 -10.77
CA GLN A 14 3.49 24.88 -10.66
C GLN A 14 3.54 24.13 -9.31
N GLU A 15 3.23 24.81 -8.21
CA GLU A 15 3.12 24.18 -6.88
C GLU A 15 2.04 23.09 -6.88
N LEU A 16 0.88 23.35 -7.47
CA LEU A 16 -0.23 22.39 -7.56
C LEU A 16 0.04 21.24 -8.54
N GLU A 17 0.82 21.45 -9.59
CA GLU A 17 1.27 20.42 -10.52
C GLU A 17 2.35 19.53 -9.89
N GLU A 18 3.25 20.10 -9.09
CA GLU A 18 4.27 19.36 -8.35
C GLU A 18 3.65 18.53 -7.22
N GLU A 19 2.68 19.10 -6.49
CA GLU A 19 1.87 18.37 -5.50
C GLU A 19 1.01 17.28 -6.18
N ASN A 20 0.39 17.57 -7.34
CA ASN A 20 -0.30 16.55 -8.13
C ASN A 20 0.65 15.47 -8.62
N LYS A 21 1.86 15.81 -9.06
CA LYS A 21 2.85 14.85 -9.53
C LYS A 21 3.33 13.97 -8.38
N ARG A 22 3.47 14.51 -7.17
CA ARG A 22 3.76 13.74 -5.96
C ARG A 22 2.62 12.79 -5.61
N LEU A 23 1.36 13.23 -5.68
CA LEU A 23 0.18 12.42 -5.37
C LEU A 23 -0.16 11.40 -6.48
N ARG A 24 0.14 11.73 -7.74
CA ARG A 24 -0.01 10.86 -8.92
C ARG A 24 1.17 9.96 -9.17
N ASN A 25 2.15 9.94 -8.28
CA ASN A 25 3.13 8.87 -8.23
C ASN A 25 2.60 7.84 -7.21
N PRO A 26 1.64 6.97 -7.58
CA PRO A 26 1.30 5.85 -6.72
C PRO A 26 2.58 5.07 -6.57
N SER A 27 3.16 5.10 -5.38
CA SER A 27 4.22 4.20 -4.99
C SER A 27 3.84 2.82 -5.52
N ILE A 28 4.67 2.35 -6.43
CA ILE A 28 4.47 1.12 -7.17
C ILE A 28 4.57 0.03 -6.12
N ASN A 29 3.40 -0.49 -5.72
CA ASN A 29 3.17 -1.65 -4.85
C ASN A 29 2.61 -1.41 -3.43
N ASN A 30 2.13 -0.21 -3.07
CA ASN A 30 1.55 -0.04 -1.72
C ASN A 30 0.41 -1.04 -1.45
N ILE A 31 0.62 -1.92 -0.47
CA ILE A 31 -0.42 -2.81 0.05
C ILE A 31 -1.22 -1.99 1.06
N THR A 32 -2.47 -1.71 0.74
CA THR A 32 -3.40 -1.10 1.70
C THR A 32 -4.01 -2.21 2.54
N VAL A 33 -3.83 -2.13 3.86
CA VAL A 33 -4.48 -3.04 4.82
C VAL A 33 -5.50 -2.24 5.62
N THR A 34 -6.79 -2.59 5.50
CA THR A 34 -7.87 -1.94 6.23
C THR A 34 -8.58 -2.94 7.14
N GLU A 35 -8.93 -2.50 8.35
CA GLU A 35 -9.83 -3.25 9.22
C GLU A 35 -11.27 -3.03 8.77
N VAL A 36 -11.99 -4.13 8.56
CA VAL A 36 -13.40 -4.12 8.16
C VAL A 36 -14.18 -5.13 9.00
N ASP A 37 -15.49 -4.88 9.15
CA ASP A 37 -16.42 -5.87 9.68
C ASP A 37 -17.05 -6.65 8.51
N TYR A 38 -16.94 -7.97 8.55
CA TYR A 38 -17.63 -8.85 7.62
C TYR A 38 -18.57 -9.79 8.37
N LYS A 39 -19.88 -9.50 8.30
CA LYS A 39 -20.95 -10.27 8.96
C LYS A 39 -20.78 -10.34 10.49
N GLY A 40 -20.38 -9.25 11.13
CA GLY A 40 -20.14 -9.16 12.58
C GLY A 40 -18.78 -9.75 13.01
N HIS A 41 -17.86 -9.95 12.07
CA HIS A 41 -16.54 -10.52 12.34
C HIS A 41 -15.41 -9.57 11.89
N PRO A 42 -14.46 -9.23 12.80
CA PRO A 42 -13.28 -8.46 12.46
C PRO A 42 -12.43 -9.16 11.39
N THR A 43 -12.16 -8.43 10.32
CA THR A 43 -11.48 -8.93 9.12
C THR A 43 -10.50 -7.87 8.64
N LEU A 44 -9.27 -8.27 8.29
CA LEU A 44 -8.35 -7.41 7.55
C LEU A 44 -8.60 -7.59 6.06
N ARG A 45 -8.81 -6.49 5.36
CA ARG A 45 -8.91 -6.42 3.90
C ARG A 45 -7.58 -5.91 3.33
N PHE A 46 -7.05 -6.68 2.38
CA PHE A 46 -5.79 -6.41 1.69
C PHE A 46 -6.12 -5.98 0.26
N GLU A 47 -5.63 -4.81 -0.13
CA GLU A 47 -5.83 -4.21 -1.44
C GLU A 47 -4.49 -3.75 -2.00
N GLY A 48 -4.31 -3.83 -3.31
CA GLY A 48 -3.06 -3.49 -3.96
C GLY A 48 -3.04 -3.98 -5.41
N LYS A 49 -1.85 -4.15 -5.98
CA LYS A 49 -1.65 -4.68 -7.35
C LYS A 49 -1.80 -6.20 -7.43
N PHE A 50 -2.78 -6.74 -6.72
CA PHE A 50 -3.16 -8.15 -6.68
C PHE A 50 -4.68 -8.23 -6.46
N MET A 51 -5.26 -9.42 -6.61
CA MET A 51 -6.69 -9.61 -6.36
C MET A 51 -7.00 -9.37 -4.88
N SER A 52 -7.75 -8.32 -4.57
CA SER A 52 -8.09 -7.98 -3.18
C SER A 52 -8.70 -9.17 -2.44
N PHE A 53 -8.27 -9.37 -1.20
CA PHE A 53 -8.75 -10.47 -0.37
C PHE A 53 -8.89 -10.05 1.10
N GLY A 54 -9.67 -10.83 1.85
CA GLY A 54 -9.90 -10.61 3.28
C GLY A 54 -9.45 -11.79 4.12
N LEU A 55 -8.82 -11.52 5.25
CA LEU A 55 -8.47 -12.51 6.27
C LEU A 55 -9.16 -12.17 7.59
N GLY A 56 -10.06 -13.04 8.02
CA GLY A 56 -10.66 -12.96 9.36
C GLY A 56 -9.66 -13.33 10.46
N ILE A 57 -9.96 -12.90 11.68
CA ILE A 57 -9.09 -13.06 12.86
C ILE A 57 -8.57 -14.50 13.07
N ALA A 58 -9.41 -15.52 12.82
CA ALA A 58 -9.03 -16.92 13.03
C ALA A 58 -7.97 -17.41 12.03
N LYS A 59 -7.94 -16.86 10.81
CA LYS A 59 -6.89 -17.18 9.81
C LYS A 59 -5.60 -16.44 10.17
N LEU A 60 -5.71 -15.16 10.53
CA LEU A 60 -4.58 -14.34 10.95
C LEU A 60 -3.85 -14.93 12.17
N ALA A 61 -4.58 -15.39 13.17
CA ALA A 61 -4.00 -16.03 14.36
C ALA A 61 -3.20 -17.30 14.02
N ARG A 62 -3.71 -18.13 13.09
CA ARG A 62 -3.01 -19.34 12.64
C ARG A 62 -1.75 -18.98 11.84
N ILE A 63 -1.85 -18.04 10.91
CA ILE A 63 -0.69 -17.54 10.13
C ILE A 63 0.39 -17.00 11.08
N LYS A 64 0.00 -16.21 12.09
CA LYS A 64 0.93 -15.67 13.10
C LYS A 64 1.64 -16.77 13.88
N SER A 65 0.96 -17.88 14.20
CA SER A 65 1.56 -18.98 14.97
C SER A 65 2.61 -19.78 14.21
N VAL A 66 2.57 -19.75 12.87
CA VAL A 66 3.49 -20.49 11.99
C VAL A 66 4.32 -19.55 11.09
N TRP A 67 4.44 -18.29 11.51
CA TRP A 67 5.16 -17.27 10.74
C TRP A 67 6.62 -17.66 10.45
N PRO A 68 7.39 -18.25 11.40
CA PRO A 68 8.76 -18.69 11.13
C PRO A 68 8.85 -19.76 10.03
N GLU A 69 7.91 -20.69 9.97
CA GLU A 69 7.87 -21.69 8.89
C GLU A 69 7.55 -21.06 7.54
N ILE A 70 6.68 -20.05 7.51
CA ILE A 70 6.38 -19.27 6.31
C ILE A 70 7.62 -18.51 5.84
N GLU A 71 8.32 -17.83 6.74
CA GLU A 71 9.56 -17.10 6.40
C GLU A 71 10.61 -18.04 5.80
N ASN A 72 10.88 -19.18 6.45
CA ASN A 72 11.80 -20.19 5.93
C ASN A 72 11.37 -20.74 4.55
N PHE A 73 10.07 -20.91 4.32
CA PHE A 73 9.57 -21.31 3.01
C PHE A 73 9.80 -20.24 1.94
N LEU A 74 9.53 -18.96 2.27
CA LEU A 74 9.74 -17.84 1.35
C LEU A 74 11.23 -17.66 1.02
N GLU A 75 12.12 -17.80 2.00
CA GLU A 75 13.57 -17.75 1.82
C GLU A 75 14.06 -18.85 0.86
N LYS A 76 13.62 -20.10 1.06
CA LYS A 76 13.95 -21.23 0.17
C LYS A 76 13.51 -21.01 -1.27
N HIS A 77 12.47 -20.21 -1.49
CA HIS A 77 11.88 -19.94 -2.80
C HIS A 77 12.04 -18.46 -3.22
N THR A 78 13.12 -17.80 -2.79
CA THR A 78 13.35 -16.36 -2.97
C THR A 78 13.20 -15.89 -4.43
N GLU A 79 13.64 -16.66 -5.42
CA GLU A 79 13.50 -16.29 -6.84
C GLU A 79 12.03 -16.19 -7.30
N VAL A 80 11.15 -17.02 -6.73
CA VAL A 80 9.71 -16.95 -7.01
C VAL A 80 9.07 -15.88 -6.14
N ALA A 81 9.43 -15.82 -4.86
CA ALA A 81 8.88 -14.86 -3.91
C ALA A 81 9.16 -13.41 -4.31
N SER A 82 10.36 -13.10 -4.83
CA SER A 82 10.75 -11.75 -5.27
C SER A 82 9.85 -11.16 -6.35
N LYS A 83 9.13 -11.98 -7.12
CA LYS A 83 8.15 -11.53 -8.11
C LYS A 83 6.87 -10.99 -7.48
N TYR A 84 6.60 -11.35 -6.22
CA TYR A 84 5.38 -11.03 -5.48
C TYR A 84 5.64 -10.19 -4.23
N LEU A 85 6.87 -10.18 -3.73
CA LEU A 85 7.27 -9.33 -2.62
C LEU A 85 7.20 -7.87 -3.05
N VAL A 86 6.37 -7.13 -2.32
CA VAL A 86 6.37 -5.68 -2.32
C VAL A 86 7.53 -5.26 -1.41
N VAL A 87 8.58 -4.70 -1.99
CA VAL A 87 9.60 -4.01 -1.21
C VAL A 87 9.04 -2.62 -0.95
N ASP A 88 8.61 -2.36 0.30
CA ASP A 88 8.51 -0.98 0.77
C ASP A 88 9.93 -0.45 0.86
N ASP A 89 10.33 0.33 -0.14
CA ASP A 89 11.60 1.06 -0.16
C ASP A 89 11.51 2.27 0.79
N ASP A 90 11.16 2.03 2.06
CA ASP A 90 11.20 3.03 3.14
C ASP A 90 12.56 2.94 3.84
N LYS A 91 13.61 3.32 3.11
CA LYS A 91 14.83 3.90 3.66
C LYS A 91 15.05 5.29 3.07
N ILE A 92 14.27 6.28 3.54
CA ILE A 92 14.69 7.69 3.59
C ILE A 92 14.16 8.32 4.88
#